data_AF-A0A0F8VVD9-F1
#
_entry.id   AF-A0A0F8VVD9-F1
#
_cell.length_a   1.000
_cell.length_b   1.000
_cell.length_c   1.000
_cell.angle_alpha   90.00
_cell.angle_beta   90.00
_cell.angle_gamma   90.00
#
_symmetry.space_group_name_H-M   'P 1'
#
loop_
_entity.id
_entity.type
_entity.pdbx_description
1 polymer ?
#
loop_
_entity_poly.entity_id
_entity_poly.type
_entity_poly.pdbx_seq_one_letter_code
_entity_poly.pdbx_strand_id
1 'polypeptide(L)'
;MLIFHDLVNIMKRKLLLLLGCVILLSVGSFFPKDINQLQEEGIGSESLLLASETNYNNINSVFAEKLSSYNTYGVYPQLYESSLQATFYGVATLDNLGKLDQAEKTDIIDYIMEHYN
;
A
#
# COMPACT_ATOMS: atom_id res chain seq x y z
N MET A 1 -31.84 -42.06 9.58
CA MET A 1 -31.98 -41.19 8.38
C MET A 1 -31.16 -39.91 8.49
N LEU A 2 -31.09 -39.23 9.64
CA LEU A 2 -30.30 -38.00 9.86
C LEU A 2 -28.77 -38.16 9.70
N ILE A 3 -28.18 -39.22 10.24
CA ILE A 3 -26.71 -39.47 10.20
C ILE A 3 -26.19 -39.62 8.76
N PHE A 4 -26.98 -40.21 7.87
CA PHE A 4 -26.59 -40.42 6.47
C PHE A 4 -26.57 -39.09 5.69
N HIS A 5 -27.49 -38.18 6.01
CA HIS A 5 -27.55 -36.86 5.40
C HIS A 5 -26.34 -35.98 5.80
N ASP A 6 -25.93 -36.05 7.06
CA ASP A 6 -24.75 -35.34 7.55
C ASP A 6 -23.45 -35.90 6.96
N LEU A 7 -23.34 -37.22 6.83
CA LEU A 7 -22.19 -37.86 6.19
C LEU A 7 -22.06 -37.42 4.72
N VAL A 8 -23.17 -37.37 3.99
CA VAL A 8 -23.20 -36.91 2.59
C VAL A 8 -22.79 -35.44 2.48
N ASN A 9 -23.23 -34.58 3.40
CA ASN A 9 -22.83 -33.17 3.42
C ASN A 9 -21.34 -32.97 3.75
N ILE A 10 -20.79 -33.78 4.66
CA ILE A 10 -19.35 -33.76 4.97
C ILE A 10 -18.52 -34.19 3.75
N MET A 11 -18.95 -35.24 3.03
CA MET A 11 -18.27 -35.71 1.83
C MET A 11 -18.32 -34.68 0.69
N LYS A 12 -19.46 -33.99 0.51
CA LYS A 12 -19.60 -32.90 -0.48
C LYS A 12 -18.69 -31.71 -0.18
N ARG A 13 -18.57 -31.30 1.09
CA ARG A 13 -17.66 -30.22 1.51
C ARG A 13 -16.19 -30.57 1.25
N LYS A 14 -15.79 -31.82 1.55
CA LYS A 14 -14.42 -32.30 1.25
C LYS A 14 -14.12 -32.35 -0.25
N LEU A 15 -15.11 -32.75 -1.06
CA LEU A 15 -14.99 -32.77 -2.52
C LEU A 15 -14.84 -31.35 -3.10
N LEU A 16 -15.61 -30.38 -2.60
CA LEU A 16 -15.52 -28.96 -2.99
C LEU A 16 -14.15 -28.37 -2.63
N LEU A 17 -13.60 -28.69 -1.46
CA LEU A 17 -12.27 -28.25 -1.04
C LEU A 17 -11.17 -28.82 -1.94
N LEU A 18 -11.25 -30.11 -2.29
CA LEU A 18 -10.30 -30.73 -3.22
C LEU A 18 -10.36 -30.12 -4.61
N LEU A 19 -11.55 -29.87 -5.15
CA LEU A 19 -11.71 -29.24 -6.45
C LEU A 19 -11.11 -27.82 -6.47
N GLY A 20 -11.31 -27.04 -5.39
CA GLY A 20 -10.71 -25.72 -5.22
C GLY A 20 -9.18 -25.75 -5.17
N CYS A 21 -8.59 -26.70 -4.44
CA CYS A 21 -7.13 -26.87 -4.40
C CYS A 21 -6.52 -27.21 -5.77
N VAL A 22 -7.20 -28.04 -6.57
CA VAL A 22 -6.73 -28.39 -7.92
C VAL A 22 -6.74 -27.18 -8.85
N ILE A 23 -7.76 -26.32 -8.76
CA ILE A 23 -7.84 -25.07 -9.54
C ILE A 23 -6.74 -24.08 -9.12
N LEU A 24 -6.44 -23.95 -7.82
CA LEU A 24 -5.36 -23.08 -7.35
C LEU A 24 -3.98 -23.56 -7.83
N LEU A 25 -3.74 -24.88 -7.83
CA LEU A 25 -2.48 -25.45 -8.31
C LEU A 25 -2.33 -25.35 -9.84
N SER A 26 -3.42 -25.50 -10.60
CA SER A 26 -3.37 -25.40 -12.06
C SER A 26 -3.19 -23.95 -12.54
N VAL A 27 -3.81 -22.96 -11.88
CA VAL A 27 -3.59 -21.53 -12.20
C VAL A 27 -2.20 -21.07 -11.76
N GLY A 28 -1.70 -21.53 -10.61
CA GLY A 28 -0.33 -21.23 -10.15
C GLY A 28 0.77 -21.81 -11.06
N SER A 29 0.47 -22.87 -11.80
CA SER A 29 1.38 -23.47 -12.79
C SER A 29 1.36 -22.77 -14.15
N PHE A 30 0.41 -21.84 -14.37
CA PHE A 30 0.23 -21.11 -15.63
C PHE A 30 0.77 -19.67 -15.58
N PHE A 31 1.56 -19.33 -14.56
CA PHE A 31 2.50 -18.21 -14.69
C PHE A 31 3.65 -18.68 -15.57
N PRO A 32 3.84 -18.11 -16.78
CA PRO A 32 5.01 -18.44 -17.57
C PRO A 32 6.24 -17.99 -16.78
N LYS A 33 7.04 -18.96 -16.35
CA LYS A 33 8.42 -18.71 -15.98
C LYS A 33 9.18 -18.48 -17.27
N ASP A 34 9.09 -17.28 -17.81
CA ASP A 34 9.93 -16.85 -18.93
C ASP A 34 11.36 -16.68 -18.43
N ILE A 35 12.11 -17.79 -18.47
CA ILE A 35 13.57 -17.76 -18.38
C ILE A 35 14.12 -18.72 -19.44
N ASN A 36 14.69 -18.09 -20.48
CA ASN A 36 15.67 -18.56 -21.46
C ASN A 36 15.17 -19.01 -22.85
N GLN A 37 14.90 -18.02 -23.70
CA GLN A 37 15.48 -18.02 -25.05
C GLN A 37 16.24 -16.70 -25.26
N LEU A 38 17.56 -16.86 -25.39
CA LEU A 38 18.53 -15.82 -25.69
C LEU A 38 18.53 -15.59 -27.21
N GLN A 39 18.67 -14.32 -27.61
CA GLN A 39 18.94 -13.79 -28.96
C GLN A 39 17.67 -13.43 -29.78
N GLU A 40 17.34 -12.20 -30.18
CA GLU A 40 17.92 -10.85 -30.31
C GLU A 40 16.75 -9.87 -29.99
N GLU A 41 16.88 -8.68 -29.39
CA GLU A 41 17.49 -7.47 -29.96
C GLU A 41 17.43 -6.36 -28.86
N GLY A 42 18.50 -5.57 -28.70
CA GLY A 42 18.88 -4.79 -27.51
C GLY A 42 18.00 -3.61 -27.05
N ILE A 43 16.68 -3.69 -27.16
CA ILE A 43 15.79 -2.55 -26.83
C ILE A 43 15.08 -2.72 -25.47
N GLY A 44 14.85 -3.97 -25.00
CA GLY A 44 14.06 -4.24 -23.79
C GLY A 44 14.80 -4.05 -22.47
N SER A 45 16.04 -4.54 -22.35
CA SER A 45 16.77 -4.47 -21.07
C SER A 45 17.35 -3.08 -20.82
N GLU A 46 17.86 -2.42 -21.86
CA GLU A 46 18.44 -1.07 -21.75
C GLU A 46 17.36 -0.03 -21.47
N SER A 47 16.21 -0.09 -22.15
CA SER A 47 15.10 0.83 -21.87
C SER A 47 14.52 0.65 -20.46
N LEU A 48 14.43 -0.59 -19.95
CA LEU A 48 13.99 -0.85 -18.58
C LEU A 48 15.01 -0.37 -17.54
N LEU A 49 16.31 -0.53 -17.82
CA LEU A 49 17.38 -0.01 -16.95
C LEU A 49 17.37 1.53 -16.92
N LEU A 50 17.27 2.17 -18.09
CA LEU A 50 17.17 3.62 -18.21
C LEU A 50 15.90 4.15 -17.54
N ALA A 51 14.75 3.46 -17.67
CA ALA A 51 13.53 3.82 -16.97
C ALA A 51 13.67 3.65 -15.45
N SER A 52 14.34 2.60 -14.98
CA SER A 52 14.63 2.37 -13.57
C SER A 52 15.57 3.44 -12.99
N GLU A 53 16.66 3.76 -13.67
CA GLU A 53 17.59 4.82 -13.28
C GLU A 53 16.91 6.19 -13.29
N THR A 54 16.12 6.48 -14.32
CA THR A 54 15.34 7.72 -14.40
C THR A 54 14.33 7.81 -13.26
N ASN A 55 13.62 6.72 -12.97
CA ASN A 55 12.68 6.67 -11.84
C ASN A 55 13.39 6.86 -10.50
N TYR A 56 14.52 6.20 -10.29
CA TYR A 56 15.33 6.36 -9.08
C TYR A 56 15.81 7.81 -8.93
N ASN A 57 16.36 8.40 -9.99
CA ASN A 57 16.84 9.79 -10.00
C ASN A 57 15.70 10.78 -9.70
N ASN A 58 14.52 10.56 -10.30
CA ASN A 58 13.34 11.38 -10.05
C ASN A 58 12.88 11.29 -8.59
N ILE A 59 12.77 10.07 -8.05
CA ILE A 59 12.39 9.84 -6.65
C ILE A 59 13.41 10.50 -5.71
N ASN A 60 14.70 10.26 -5.93
CA ASN A 60 15.77 10.81 -5.12
C ASN A 60 15.81 12.35 -5.18
N SER A 61 15.57 12.94 -6.35
CA SER A 61 15.45 14.39 -6.52
C SER A 61 14.31 14.97 -5.69
N VAL A 62 13.12 14.35 -5.72
CA VAL A 62 11.96 14.80 -4.93
C VAL A 62 12.26 14.69 -3.43
N PHE A 63 12.86 13.59 -2.99
CA PHE A 63 13.25 13.45 -1.57
C PHE A 63 14.31 14.48 -1.16
N ALA A 64 15.32 14.73 -1.99
CA ALA A 64 16.34 15.73 -1.73
C ALA A 64 15.75 17.14 -1.62
N GLU A 65 14.81 17.49 -2.51
CA GLU A 65 14.08 18.76 -2.47
C GLU A 65 13.26 18.90 -1.19
N LYS A 66 12.51 17.85 -0.81
CA LYS A 66 11.71 17.84 0.43
C LYS A 66 12.57 17.94 1.68
N LEU A 67 13.70 17.23 1.70
CA LEU A 67 14.66 17.30 2.80
C LEU A 67 15.29 18.68 2.90
N SER A 68 15.70 19.27 1.78
CA SER A 68 16.23 20.65 1.74
C SER A 68 15.21 21.66 2.25
N SER A 69 13.94 21.49 1.88
CA SER A 69 12.83 22.32 2.36
C SER A 69 12.67 22.21 3.88
N TYR A 70 12.67 21.00 4.42
CA TYR A 70 12.60 20.77 5.87
C TYR A 70 13.79 21.39 6.61
N ASN A 71 15.02 21.21 6.10
CA ASN A 71 16.23 21.79 6.70
C ASN A 71 16.18 23.33 6.73
N THR A 72 15.46 23.95 5.80
CA THR A 72 15.32 25.41 5.71
C THR A 72 14.24 25.94 6.66
N TYR A 73 13.06 25.31 6.69
CA TYR A 73 11.89 25.84 7.40
C TYR A 73 11.59 25.17 8.74
N GLY A 74 12.27 24.06 9.05
CA GLY A 74 11.98 23.20 10.20
C GLY A 74 10.69 22.38 10.06
N VAL A 75 9.97 22.53 8.95
CA VAL A 75 8.70 21.86 8.64
C VAL A 75 8.67 21.49 7.16
N TYR A 76 7.91 20.44 6.81
CA TYR A 76 7.63 20.16 5.41
C TYR A 76 6.58 21.16 4.90
N PRO A 77 6.90 21.99 3.88
CA PRO A 77 5.94 22.97 3.36
C PRO A 77 4.68 22.26 2.87
N GLN A 78 3.53 22.67 3.42
CA GLN A 78 2.23 22.12 3.06
C GLN A 78 1.86 22.60 1.66
N LEU A 79 1.75 21.66 0.72
CA LEU A 79 1.25 21.93 -0.63
C LEU A 79 -0.28 21.89 -0.69
N TYR A 80 -0.90 21.26 0.30
CA TYR A 80 -2.34 21.03 0.35
C TYR A 80 -2.92 21.88 1.46
N GLU A 81 -4.09 22.44 1.18
CA GLU A 81 -4.90 23.10 2.19
C GLU A 81 -5.17 22.16 3.37
N SER A 82 -5.22 22.75 4.56
CA SER A 82 -5.63 22.03 5.76
C SER A 82 -7.01 21.39 5.53
N SER A 83 -7.21 20.17 6.02
CA SER A 83 -8.52 19.51 5.98
C SER A 83 -8.80 18.75 7.27
N LEU A 84 -10.10 18.65 7.61
CA LEU A 84 -10.57 17.79 8.70
C LEU A 84 -10.09 16.34 8.55
N GLN A 85 -10.04 15.82 7.32
CA GLN A 85 -9.59 14.46 7.05
C GLN A 85 -8.11 14.27 7.38
N ALA A 86 -7.24 15.18 6.92
CA ALA A 86 -5.82 15.13 7.25
C ALA A 86 -5.59 15.28 8.75
N THR A 87 -6.35 16.17 9.39
CA THR A 87 -6.32 16.39 10.85
C THR A 87 -6.70 15.13 11.61
N PHE A 88 -7.77 14.44 11.20
CA PHE A 88 -8.17 13.15 11.78
C PHE A 88 -7.05 12.11 11.73
N TYR A 89 -6.43 11.92 10.55
CA TYR A 89 -5.34 10.95 10.41
C TYR A 89 -4.09 11.34 11.20
N GLY A 90 -3.77 12.63 11.28
CA GLY A 90 -2.67 13.14 12.09
C GLY A 90 -2.87 12.84 13.57
N VAL A 91 -4.04 13.18 14.12
CA VAL A 91 -4.40 12.91 15.52
C VAL A 91 -4.38 11.41 15.81
N ALA A 92 -5.01 10.59 14.96
CA ALA A 92 -5.05 9.14 15.13
C ALA A 92 -3.64 8.53 15.10
N THR A 93 -2.76 9.03 14.23
CA THR A 93 -1.37 8.56 14.15
C THR A 93 -0.58 8.92 15.42
N LEU A 94 -0.73 10.14 15.93
CA LEU A 94 -0.08 10.57 17.16
C LEU A 94 -0.55 9.78 18.38
N ASP A 95 -1.84 9.47 18.46
CA ASP A 95 -2.42 8.64 19.52
C ASP A 95 -1.86 7.20 19.47
N ASN A 96 -1.86 6.59 18.28
CA ASN A 96 -1.29 5.25 18.07
C ASN A 96 0.20 5.17 18.41
N LEU A 97 0.94 6.28 18.27
CA LEU A 97 2.35 6.36 18.64
C LEU A 97 2.57 6.69 20.13
N GLY A 98 1.51 6.93 20.91
CA GLY A 98 1.59 7.37 22.30
C GLY A 98 2.22 8.77 22.43
N LYS A 99 2.10 9.61 21.39
CA LYS A 99 2.71 10.94 21.30
C LYS A 99 1.69 12.06 21.20
N LEU A 100 0.40 11.77 21.34
CA LEU A 100 -0.66 12.78 21.27
C LEU A 100 -0.49 13.89 22.33
N ASP A 101 0.18 13.60 23.44
CA ASP A 101 0.46 14.56 24.50
C ASP A 101 1.49 15.64 24.12
N GLN A 102 2.22 15.43 23.01
CA GLN A 102 3.19 16.38 22.47
C GLN A 102 2.55 17.34 21.45
N ALA A 103 1.27 17.16 21.13
CA ALA A 103 0.55 18.01 20.21
C ALA A 103 -0.13 19.19 20.93
N GLU A 104 -0.26 20.32 20.23
CA GLU A 104 -1.05 21.47 20.68
C GLU A 104 -2.55 21.14 20.54
N LYS A 105 -3.11 20.45 21.55
CA LYS A 105 -4.49 19.94 21.52
C LYS A 105 -5.54 21.06 21.37
N THR A 106 -5.28 22.23 21.95
CA THR A 106 -6.19 23.39 21.85
C THR A 106 -6.34 23.85 20.40
N ASP A 107 -5.23 24.07 19.69
CA ASP A 107 -5.24 24.51 18.29
C ASP A 107 -5.95 23.51 17.37
N ILE A 108 -5.78 22.21 17.63
CA ILE A 108 -6.46 21.15 16.88
C ILE A 108 -7.98 21.20 17.12
N ILE A 109 -8.40 21.37 18.37
CA ILE A 109 -9.84 21.47 18.71
C ILE A 109 -10.44 22.72 18.08
N ASP A 110 -9.78 23.86 18.18
CA ASP A 110 -10.25 25.12 17.62
C ASP A 110 -10.44 25.00 16.10
N TYR A 111 -9.44 24.45 15.40
CA TYR A 111 -9.53 24.17 13.96
C TYR A 111 -10.70 23.24 13.60
N ILE A 112 -10.94 22.18 14.40
CA ILE A 112 -12.09 21.29 14.19
C ILE A 112 -13.40 22.07 14.35
N MET A 113 -13.51 22.88 15.40
CA MET A 113 -14.73 23.64 15.71
C MET A 113 -15.04 24.73 14.68
N GLU A 114 -14.03 25.33 14.05
CA GLU A 114 -14.20 26.28 12.93
C GLU A 114 -14.95 25.68 11.73
N HIS A 115 -14.96 24.36 11.57
CA HIS A 115 -15.66 23.70 10.46
C HIS A 115 -17.13 23.35 10.78
N TYR A 116 -17.58 23.58 12.02
CA TYR A 116 -18.94 23.28 12.47
C TYR A 116 -19.74 24.52 12.90
N ASN A 117 -19.07 25.66 13.11
CA ASN A 117 -19.67 26.96 13.41
C ASN A 117 -19.80 27.81 12.15
#